data_AF-A0A954ERP2-F1
#
_entry.id   AF-A0A954ERP2-F1
#
_cell.length_a   1.000
_cell.length_b   1.000
_cell.length_c   1.000
_cell.angle_alpha   90.00
_cell.angle_beta   90.00
_cell.angle_gamma   90.00
#
_symmetry.space_group_name_H-M   'P 1'
#
loop_
_entity.id
_entity.type
_entity.pdbx_description
1 polymer ?
#
loop_
_entity_poly.entity_id
_entity_poly.type
_entity_poly.pdbx_seq_one_letter_code
_entity_poly.pdbx_strand_id
1 'polypeptide(L)'
;SLESIHVAEPVISIAIDAKRSSDRDQIGKALARFRKEDPTFHVETDDETNEILISGMGELHLEVYLERIRREYKVEVEVGAPKVSYREAPQKEVEFNYKHKKQTGGSGQYAHIVGVLTPLPEDAEEAFVFEENIVQGRIPKQYVPSIEKGAREATVKGPVAGFPVERVKFVVNDGSYHEVDSSDRAFQICGRDCFRETF
;
A
#
# COMPACT_ATOMS: atom_id res chain seq x y z
N SER A 1 36.95 -5.45 -22.75
CA SER A 1 35.80 -5.32 -21.85
C SER A 1 35.16 -3.98 -22.10
N LEU A 2 33.87 -3.93 -22.45
CA LEU A 2 33.16 -2.67 -22.59
C LEU A 2 33.02 -2.04 -21.19
N GLU A 3 33.51 -0.83 -21.04
CA GLU A 3 33.37 -0.06 -19.80
C GLU A 3 31.89 0.26 -19.56
N SER A 4 31.41 0.03 -18.34
CA SER A 4 30.06 0.38 -17.95
C SER A 4 29.93 1.90 -17.97
N ILE A 5 29.04 2.42 -18.84
CA ILE A 5 28.68 3.83 -18.83
C ILE A 5 27.96 4.10 -17.51
N HIS A 6 28.55 4.94 -16.67
CA HIS A 6 27.93 5.38 -15.42
C HIS A 6 26.82 6.39 -15.75
N VAL A 7 25.56 5.97 -15.62
CA VAL A 7 24.40 6.83 -15.79
C VAL A 7 24.09 7.49 -14.46
N ALA A 8 23.99 8.82 -14.44
CA ALA A 8 23.61 9.55 -13.23
C ALA A 8 22.11 9.35 -12.93
N GLU A 9 21.75 9.32 -11.66
CA GLU A 9 20.34 9.23 -11.25
C GLU A 9 19.58 10.52 -11.64
N PRO A 10 18.34 10.40 -12.13
CA PRO A 10 17.53 11.56 -12.48
C PRO A 10 17.20 12.39 -11.23
N VAL A 11 17.12 13.71 -11.41
CA VAL A 11 16.96 14.68 -10.31
C VAL A 11 15.50 15.12 -10.14
N ILE A 12 14.72 15.08 -11.21
CA ILE A 12 13.32 15.53 -11.22
C ILE A 12 12.42 14.50 -11.90
N SER A 13 11.22 14.33 -11.33
CA SER A 13 10.16 13.45 -11.84
C SER A 13 8.89 14.25 -12.03
N ILE A 14 8.21 14.05 -13.17
CA ILE A 14 6.91 14.66 -13.47
C ILE A 14 5.93 13.58 -13.94
N ALA A 15 4.66 13.77 -13.60
CA ALA A 15 3.59 12.93 -14.15
C ALA A 15 3.12 13.50 -15.49
N ILE A 16 2.91 12.60 -16.44
CA ILE A 16 2.33 12.93 -17.73
C ILE A 16 1.07 12.11 -17.96
N ASP A 17 0.03 12.76 -18.50
CA ASP A 17 -1.15 12.07 -19.02
C ASP A 17 -1.52 12.59 -20.41
N ALA A 18 -2.18 11.75 -21.18
CA ALA A 18 -2.72 12.13 -22.47
C ALA A 18 -3.98 12.95 -22.26
N LYS A 19 -4.10 14.10 -22.92
CA LYS A 19 -5.35 14.87 -22.91
C LYS A 19 -6.53 14.08 -23.49
N ARG A 20 -6.24 13.11 -24.36
CA ARG A 20 -7.21 12.18 -24.95
C ARG A 20 -6.77 10.75 -24.69
N SER A 21 -7.71 9.92 -24.23
CA SER A 21 -7.44 8.49 -23.99
C SER A 21 -6.95 7.73 -25.22
N SER A 22 -7.29 8.18 -26.43
CA SER A 22 -6.83 7.59 -27.71
C SER A 22 -5.32 7.75 -27.94
N ASP A 23 -4.70 8.71 -27.26
CA ASP A 23 -3.34 9.13 -27.56
C ASP A 23 -2.32 8.51 -26.59
N ARG A 24 -2.78 7.81 -25.53
CA ARG A 24 -1.92 7.08 -24.57
C ARG A 24 -1.00 6.07 -25.27
N ASP A 25 -1.51 5.33 -26.25
CA ASP A 25 -0.72 4.35 -27.00
C ASP A 25 0.42 5.00 -27.81
N GLN A 26 0.19 6.22 -28.30
CA GLN A 26 1.21 6.95 -29.06
C GLN A 26 2.28 7.53 -28.11
N ILE A 27 1.87 8.03 -26.94
CA ILE A 27 2.79 8.48 -25.89
C ILE A 27 3.68 7.31 -25.44
N GLY A 28 3.11 6.13 -25.16
CA GLY A 28 3.89 4.96 -24.77
C GLY A 28 4.95 4.57 -25.81
N LYS A 29 4.62 4.64 -27.11
CA LYS A 29 5.57 4.40 -28.21
C LYS A 29 6.67 5.47 -28.27
N ALA A 30 6.33 6.74 -28.06
CA ALA A 30 7.29 7.84 -28.05
C ALA A 30 8.29 7.71 -26.89
N LEU A 31 7.78 7.46 -25.68
CA LEU A 31 8.59 7.28 -24.48
C LEU A 31 9.53 6.06 -24.59
N ALA A 32 9.05 4.95 -25.15
CA ALA A 32 9.87 3.76 -25.38
C ALA A 32 11.01 4.02 -26.39
N ARG A 33 10.82 4.96 -27.32
CA ARG A 33 11.87 5.39 -28.25
C ARG A 33 12.87 6.31 -27.55
N PHE A 34 12.41 7.28 -26.77
CA PHE A 34 13.29 8.22 -26.06
C PHE A 34 14.17 7.53 -25.02
N ARG A 35 13.64 6.54 -24.30
CA ARG A 35 14.41 5.70 -23.38
C ARG A 35 15.56 4.93 -24.07
N LYS A 36 15.47 4.66 -25.38
CA LYS A 36 16.55 4.06 -26.15
C LYS A 36 17.57 5.07 -26.68
N GLU A 37 17.13 6.32 -26.88
CA GLU A 37 17.97 7.42 -27.36
C GLU A 37 18.83 8.00 -26.23
N ASP A 38 18.28 8.10 -25.02
CA ASP A 38 18.96 8.67 -23.85
C ASP A 38 18.86 7.73 -22.63
N PRO A 39 19.99 7.21 -22.11
CA PRO A 39 19.99 6.37 -20.92
C PRO A 39 19.65 7.13 -19.63
N THR A 40 19.70 8.46 -19.61
CA THR A 40 19.36 9.32 -18.45
C THR A 40 17.86 9.60 -18.34
N PHE A 41 17.08 9.25 -19.38
CA PHE A 41 15.64 9.41 -19.40
C PHE A 41 14.95 8.14 -18.90
N HIS A 42 14.37 8.23 -17.70
CA HIS A 42 13.68 7.12 -17.07
C HIS A 42 12.17 7.30 -17.22
N VAL A 43 11.49 6.18 -17.46
CA VAL A 43 10.04 6.13 -17.60
C VAL A 43 9.54 4.98 -16.76
N GLU A 44 8.66 5.29 -15.82
CA GLU A 44 8.04 4.35 -14.91
C GLU A 44 6.53 4.55 -14.95
N THR A 45 5.78 3.48 -14.77
CA THR A 45 4.34 3.55 -14.57
C THR A 45 4.10 3.24 -13.11
N ASP A 46 3.44 4.14 -12.40
CA ASP A 46 3.06 3.93 -11.02
C ASP A 46 1.82 3.02 -10.97
N ASP A 47 1.95 1.85 -10.34
CA ASP A 47 0.88 0.84 -10.25
C ASP A 47 -0.29 1.30 -9.36
N GLU A 48 -0.07 2.25 -8.44
CA GLU A 48 -1.09 2.72 -7.50
C GLU A 48 -1.92 3.85 -8.12
N THR A 49 -1.26 4.78 -8.81
CA THR A 49 -1.91 5.94 -9.42
C THR A 49 -2.30 5.70 -10.88
N ASN A 50 -1.73 4.67 -11.53
CA ASN A 50 -1.83 4.38 -12.96
C ASN A 50 -1.37 5.54 -13.85
N GLU A 51 -0.51 6.40 -13.32
CA GLU A 51 0.09 7.53 -14.05
C GLU A 51 1.44 7.11 -14.63
N ILE A 52 1.80 7.76 -15.75
CA ILE A 52 3.11 7.58 -16.36
C ILE A 52 4.02 8.68 -15.79
N LEU A 53 5.08 8.27 -15.12
CA LEU A 53 6.11 9.12 -14.55
C LEU A 53 7.31 9.17 -15.50
N ILE A 54 7.76 10.39 -15.82
CA ILE A 54 9.01 10.60 -16.55
C ILE A 54 10.01 11.31 -15.65
N SER A 55 11.22 10.77 -15.59
CA SER A 55 12.29 11.25 -14.73
C SER A 55 13.51 11.63 -15.57
N GLY A 56 14.12 12.76 -15.26
CA GLY A 56 15.26 13.28 -16.00
C GLY A 56 16.18 14.15 -15.15
N MET A 57 17.27 14.62 -15.74
CA MET A 57 18.30 15.41 -15.04
C MET A 57 17.86 16.84 -14.66
N GLY A 58 16.78 17.37 -15.24
CA GLY A 58 16.31 18.73 -14.95
C GLY A 58 15.04 19.10 -15.71
N GLU A 59 14.44 20.23 -15.35
CA GLU A 59 13.17 20.71 -15.92
C GLU A 59 13.25 20.91 -17.44
N LEU A 60 14.31 21.60 -17.92
CA LEU A 60 14.52 21.83 -19.35
C LEU A 60 14.65 20.53 -20.15
N HIS A 61 15.25 19.50 -19.55
CA HIS A 61 15.39 18.20 -20.20
C HIS A 61 14.03 17.60 -20.52
N LEU A 62 13.13 17.64 -19.54
CA LEU A 62 11.78 17.12 -19.65
C LEU A 62 10.92 17.99 -20.59
N GLU A 63 11.09 19.31 -20.55
CA GLU A 63 10.37 20.24 -21.44
C GLU A 63 10.69 19.99 -22.93
N VAL A 64 11.96 19.73 -23.25
CA VAL A 64 12.37 19.37 -24.62
C VAL A 64 11.70 18.07 -25.08
N TYR A 65 11.62 17.05 -24.23
CA TYR A 65 10.93 15.80 -24.58
C TYR A 65 9.43 15.98 -24.74
N LEU A 66 8.78 16.78 -23.91
CA LEU A 66 7.36 17.10 -24.04
C LEU A 66 7.07 17.81 -25.38
N GLU A 67 7.91 18.76 -25.77
CA GLU A 67 7.81 19.42 -27.08
C GLU A 67 8.07 18.45 -28.24
N ARG A 68 9.02 17.51 -28.11
CA ARG A 68 9.24 16.46 -29.11
C ARG A 68 8.01 15.56 -29.27
N ILE A 69 7.34 15.18 -28.18
CA ILE A 69 6.08 14.40 -28.26
C ILE A 69 5.02 15.17 -29.02
N ARG A 70 4.83 16.45 -28.71
CA ARG A 70 3.87 17.33 -29.38
C ARG A 70 4.16 17.48 -30.87
N ARG A 71 5.43 17.63 -31.27
CA ARG A 71 5.81 17.87 -32.67
C ARG A 71 5.92 16.60 -33.50
N GLU A 72 6.57 15.57 -32.99
CA GLU A 72 6.82 14.32 -33.72
C GLU A 72 5.56 13.45 -33.78
N TYR A 73 4.82 13.35 -32.66
CA TYR A 73 3.66 12.44 -32.54
C TYR A 73 2.32 13.18 -32.62
N LYS A 74 2.31 14.52 -32.61
CA LYS A 74 1.07 15.34 -32.69
C LYS A 74 0.08 15.04 -31.56
N VAL A 75 0.60 14.71 -30.38
CA VAL A 75 -0.20 14.42 -29.18
C VAL A 75 -0.13 15.59 -28.20
N GLU A 76 -1.27 16.01 -27.67
CA GLU A 76 -1.34 16.93 -26.53
C GLU A 76 -1.16 16.17 -25.21
N VAL A 77 -0.11 16.52 -24.49
CA VAL A 77 0.25 15.95 -23.18
C VAL A 77 -0.03 16.98 -22.09
N GLU A 78 -0.70 16.55 -21.03
CA GLU A 78 -0.86 17.32 -19.79
C GLU A 78 0.24 16.92 -18.81
N VAL A 79 0.80 17.92 -18.15
CA VAL A 79 1.92 17.77 -17.20
C VAL A 79 1.43 18.15 -15.83
N GLY A 80 1.71 17.30 -14.85
CA GLY A 80 1.39 17.52 -13.45
C GLY A 80 2.56 17.17 -12.54
N ALA A 81 2.45 17.62 -11.29
CA ALA A 81 3.31 17.09 -10.24
C ALA A 81 2.98 15.61 -10.03
N PRO A 82 3.98 14.75 -9.79
CA PRO A 82 3.74 13.35 -9.48
C PRO A 82 2.85 13.25 -8.24
N LYS A 83 1.80 12.42 -8.31
CA LYS A 83 1.02 12.11 -7.13
C LYS A 83 1.91 11.33 -6.16
N VAL A 84 1.94 11.77 -4.92
CA VAL A 84 2.66 11.08 -3.85
C VAL A 84 1.76 9.98 -3.32
N SER A 85 2.22 8.73 -3.41
CA SER A 85 1.62 7.60 -2.69
C SER A 85 1.87 7.77 -1.20
N TYR A 86 0.89 8.34 -0.50
CA TYR A 86 0.94 8.42 0.95
C TYR A 86 0.78 7.03 1.56
N ARG A 87 1.44 6.82 2.70
CA ARG A 87 1.29 5.65 3.57
C ARG A 87 0.90 6.11 4.96
N GLU A 88 0.11 5.30 5.64
CA GLU A 88 -0.25 5.51 7.04
C GLU A 88 0.62 4.62 7.93
N ALA A 89 1.11 5.14 9.05
CA ALA A 89 1.86 4.35 10.04
C ALA A 89 1.49 4.80 11.45
N PRO A 90 1.36 3.86 12.41
CA PRO A 90 1.09 4.22 13.79
C PRO A 90 2.31 4.93 14.38
N GLN A 91 2.10 5.80 15.37
CA GLN A 91 3.19 6.57 16.00
C GLN A 91 3.59 6.04 17.37
N LYS A 92 2.67 5.37 18.06
CA LYS A 92 2.84 4.93 19.44
C LYS A 92 2.31 3.52 19.60
N GLU A 93 2.86 2.83 20.58
CA GLU A 93 2.31 1.58 21.04
C GLU A 93 0.98 1.79 21.75
N VAL A 94 -0.03 0.98 21.39
CA VAL A 94 -1.37 1.04 21.98
C VAL A 94 -1.85 -0.37 22.29
N GLU A 95 -2.20 -0.61 23.56
CA GLU A 95 -2.86 -1.83 23.98
C GLU A 95 -4.34 -1.79 23.58
N PHE A 96 -4.85 -2.92 23.10
CA PHE A 96 -6.25 -3.06 22.71
C PHE A 96 -6.93 -4.23 23.42
N ASN A 97 -8.21 -4.06 23.69
CA ASN A 97 -9.09 -5.08 24.20
C ASN A 97 -10.42 -4.94 23.47
N TYR A 98 -10.61 -5.77 22.43
CA TYR A 98 -11.72 -5.63 21.51
C TYR A 98 -12.58 -6.89 21.46
N LYS A 99 -13.89 -6.70 21.64
CA LYS A 99 -14.89 -7.77 21.68
C LYS A 99 -15.96 -7.55 20.62
N HIS A 100 -15.94 -8.41 19.61
CA HIS A 100 -17.01 -8.50 18.62
C HIS A 100 -18.10 -9.46 19.11
N LYS A 101 -19.25 -8.91 19.55
CA LYS A 101 -20.44 -9.69 19.88
C LYS A 101 -21.63 -9.20 19.07
N LYS A 102 -22.16 -10.05 18.17
CA LYS A 102 -23.45 -9.82 17.49
C LYS A 102 -24.36 -11.01 17.72
N GLN A 103 -25.53 -10.73 18.28
CA GLN A 103 -26.58 -11.71 18.53
C GLN A 103 -27.84 -11.27 17.79
N THR A 104 -27.85 -11.43 16.47
CA THR A 104 -29.08 -11.50 15.68
C THR A 104 -29.62 -12.93 15.79
N GLY A 105 -30.94 -13.14 15.84
CA GLY A 105 -31.61 -14.40 16.22
C GLY A 105 -31.31 -15.69 15.43
N GLY A 106 -30.22 -15.76 14.66
CA GLY A 106 -29.59 -16.97 14.11
C GLY A 106 -28.27 -17.30 14.79
N SER A 107 -27.30 -17.89 14.06
CA SER A 107 -25.95 -18.19 14.58
C SER A 107 -25.29 -16.95 15.18
N GLY A 108 -24.90 -17.02 16.45
CA GLY A 108 -24.21 -15.93 17.12
C GLY A 108 -22.85 -15.65 16.50
N GLN A 109 -22.36 -14.42 16.68
CA GLN A 109 -20.99 -14.06 16.41
C GLN A 109 -20.33 -13.61 17.71
N TYR A 110 -19.29 -14.32 18.11
CA TYR A 110 -18.47 -14.00 19.26
C TYR A 110 -16.99 -14.12 18.89
N ALA A 111 -16.24 -13.05 19.09
CA ALA A 111 -14.79 -13.06 19.07
C ALA A 111 -14.28 -11.97 20.02
N HIS A 112 -13.19 -12.25 20.71
CA HIS A 112 -12.58 -11.32 21.65
C HIS A 112 -11.07 -11.49 21.57
N ILE A 113 -10.37 -10.40 21.28
CA ILE A 113 -8.92 -10.35 21.13
C ILE A 113 -8.37 -9.23 22.00
N VAL A 114 -7.22 -9.50 22.62
CA VAL A 114 -6.50 -8.58 23.49
C VAL A 114 -5.03 -8.63 23.11
N GLY A 115 -4.41 -7.47 23.01
CA GLY A 115 -3.08 -7.40 22.44
C GLY A 115 -2.53 -5.99 22.41
N VAL A 116 -1.51 -5.82 21.58
CA VAL A 116 -0.83 -4.54 21.42
C VAL A 116 -0.54 -4.29 19.95
N LEU A 117 -0.80 -3.05 19.51
CA LEU A 117 -0.44 -2.54 18.21
C LEU A 117 0.77 -1.62 18.39
N THR A 118 1.90 -1.98 17.80
CA THR A 118 3.17 -1.29 17.98
C THR A 118 3.69 -0.82 16.61
N PRO A 119 4.27 0.39 16.50
CA PRO A 119 4.97 0.80 15.29
C PRO A 119 6.25 0.01 15.07
N LEU A 120 6.51 -0.37 13.82
CA LEU A 120 7.78 -0.95 13.39
C LEU A 120 8.82 0.16 13.11
N PRO A 121 10.12 -0.15 13.29
CA PRO A 121 11.18 0.79 12.96
C PRO A 121 11.22 1.08 11.45
N GLU A 122 11.96 2.11 11.05
CA GLU A 122 12.02 2.55 9.64
C GLU A 122 12.71 1.55 8.72
N ASP A 123 13.57 0.70 9.27
CA ASP A 123 14.35 -0.33 8.58
C ASP A 123 13.71 -1.72 8.62
N ALA A 124 12.44 -1.83 9.05
CA ALA A 124 11.74 -3.11 9.05
C ALA A 124 11.54 -3.64 7.62
N GLU A 125 11.95 -4.89 7.39
CA GLU A 125 11.82 -5.56 6.08
C GLU A 125 10.35 -5.82 5.69
N GLU A 126 9.47 -5.98 6.68
CA GLU A 126 8.04 -6.24 6.47
C GLU A 126 7.17 -5.04 6.86
N ALA A 127 6.24 -4.67 5.97
CA ALA A 127 5.30 -3.57 6.21
C ALA A 127 4.24 -3.89 7.29
N PHE A 128 3.90 -5.17 7.48
CA PHE A 128 2.95 -5.63 8.49
C PHE A 128 3.45 -6.93 9.11
N VAL A 129 3.67 -6.92 10.42
CA VAL A 129 4.09 -8.09 11.19
C VAL A 129 2.96 -8.51 12.12
N PHE A 130 2.59 -9.79 12.07
CA PHE A 130 1.63 -10.38 13.00
C PHE A 130 2.34 -11.33 13.95
N GLU A 131 2.12 -11.17 15.25
CA GLU A 131 2.62 -12.09 16.27
C GLU A 131 1.48 -12.58 17.16
N GLU A 132 1.55 -13.85 17.54
CA GLU A 132 0.67 -14.44 18.54
C GLU A 132 1.51 -14.80 19.77
N ASN A 133 1.00 -14.46 20.95
CA ASN A 133 1.55 -14.86 22.24
C ASN A 133 0.44 -15.49 23.11
N ILE A 134 -0.45 -16.28 22.51
CA ILE A 134 -1.67 -16.76 23.19
C ILE A 134 -1.32 -17.87 24.17
N VAL A 135 -1.44 -17.57 25.45
CA VAL A 135 -1.17 -18.53 26.54
C VAL A 135 -2.39 -19.43 26.79
N GLN A 136 -2.17 -20.71 27.09
CA GLN A 136 -3.20 -21.68 27.52
C GLN A 136 -4.32 -22.00 26.50
N GLY A 137 -4.19 -21.62 25.22
CA GLY A 137 -5.19 -21.97 24.21
C GLY A 137 -6.55 -21.27 24.38
N ARG A 138 -6.55 -20.09 25.02
CA ARG A 138 -7.74 -19.25 25.21
C ARG A 138 -8.40 -18.81 23.90
N ILE A 139 -7.66 -18.87 22.80
CA ILE A 139 -8.19 -18.87 21.44
C ILE A 139 -7.65 -20.14 20.76
N PRO A 140 -8.53 -20.99 20.19
CA PRO A 140 -8.11 -22.13 19.39
C PRO A 140 -7.18 -21.69 18.24
N LYS A 141 -6.07 -22.40 18.04
CA LYS A 141 -5.06 -22.08 17.02
C LYS A 141 -5.63 -21.99 15.59
N GLN A 142 -6.74 -22.66 15.33
CA GLN A 142 -7.45 -22.60 14.06
C GLN A 142 -7.97 -21.19 13.71
N TYR A 143 -8.25 -20.35 14.71
CA TYR A 143 -8.79 -18.99 14.50
C TYR A 143 -7.70 -17.92 14.39
N VAL A 144 -6.45 -18.23 14.76
CA VAL A 144 -5.34 -17.27 14.71
C VAL A 144 -5.08 -16.76 13.29
N PRO A 145 -5.04 -17.62 12.23
CA PRO A 145 -4.91 -17.14 10.85
C PRO A 145 -6.09 -16.26 10.41
N SER A 146 -7.28 -16.51 10.95
CA SER A 146 -8.47 -15.71 10.65
C SER A 146 -8.35 -14.29 11.25
N ILE A 147 -7.75 -14.14 12.44
CA ILE A 147 -7.45 -12.84 13.04
C ILE A 147 -6.41 -12.09 12.20
N GLU A 148 -5.29 -12.76 11.86
CA GLU A 148 -4.24 -12.18 11.01
C GLU A 148 -4.82 -11.68 9.69
N LYS A 149 -5.62 -12.50 9.02
CA LYS A 149 -6.27 -12.13 7.76
C LYS A 149 -7.14 -10.88 7.93
N GLY A 150 -7.91 -10.78 9.02
CA GLY A 150 -8.72 -9.61 9.31
C GLY A 150 -7.89 -8.34 9.52
N ALA A 151 -6.79 -8.44 10.27
CA ALA A 151 -5.87 -7.33 10.49
C ALA A 151 -5.16 -6.90 9.19
N ARG A 152 -4.68 -7.86 8.40
CA ARG A 152 -4.05 -7.60 7.09
C ARG A 152 -5.02 -7.01 6.06
N GLU A 153 -6.30 -7.38 6.10
CA GLU A 153 -7.32 -6.70 5.28
C GLU A 153 -7.54 -5.24 5.70
N ALA A 154 -7.33 -4.92 6.98
CA ALA A 154 -7.44 -3.55 7.46
C ALA A 154 -6.25 -2.67 7.05
N THR A 155 -5.07 -3.24 6.75
CA THR A 155 -3.92 -2.46 6.30
C THR A 155 -4.05 -1.95 4.86
N VAL A 156 -4.85 -2.60 4.01
CA VAL A 156 -5.05 -2.17 2.61
C VAL A 156 -5.69 -0.79 2.53
N LYS A 157 -6.56 -0.46 3.50
CA LYS A 157 -7.26 0.83 3.57
C LYS A 157 -7.22 1.35 5.00
N GLY A 158 -6.27 2.24 5.25
CA GLY A 158 -6.06 2.90 6.52
C GLY A 158 -7.28 3.71 6.98
N PRO A 159 -7.47 3.85 8.30
CA PRO A 159 -8.65 4.50 8.85
C PRO A 159 -8.59 6.03 8.76
N VAL A 160 -7.41 6.66 8.59
CA VAL A 160 -7.28 8.12 8.65
C VAL A 160 -7.65 8.77 7.32
N ALA A 161 -6.98 8.40 6.24
CA ALA A 161 -7.17 8.97 4.90
C ALA A 161 -7.43 7.91 3.84
N GLY A 162 -7.47 6.63 4.21
CA GLY A 162 -7.73 5.53 3.29
C GLY A 162 -6.50 5.06 2.52
N PHE A 163 -5.31 5.49 2.91
CA PHE A 163 -4.06 5.04 2.31
C PHE A 163 -3.62 3.71 2.90
N PRO A 164 -2.81 2.91 2.19
CA PRO A 164 -2.27 1.68 2.74
C PRO A 164 -1.43 1.93 3.98
N VAL A 165 -1.61 1.08 4.99
CA VAL A 165 -0.91 1.12 6.27
C VAL A 165 0.36 0.29 6.18
N GLU A 166 1.46 0.88 6.59
CA GLU A 166 2.76 0.22 6.69
C GLU A 166 3.35 0.41 8.10
N ARG A 167 4.46 -0.29 8.36
CA ARG A 167 5.24 -0.22 9.58
C ARG A 167 4.42 -0.47 10.85
N VAL A 168 3.59 -1.50 10.81
CA VAL A 168 2.74 -1.88 11.95
C VAL A 168 2.98 -3.31 12.37
N LYS A 169 3.09 -3.52 13.69
CA LYS A 169 3.16 -4.81 14.34
C LYS A 169 1.87 -5.03 15.13
N PHE A 170 1.16 -6.10 14.82
CA PHE A 170 -0.09 -6.47 15.50
C PHE A 170 0.14 -7.74 16.31
N VAL A 171 0.18 -7.59 17.64
CA VAL A 171 0.47 -8.70 18.56
C VAL A 171 -0.80 -9.08 19.31
N VAL A 172 -1.18 -10.36 19.26
CA VAL A 172 -2.32 -10.90 20.01
C VAL A 172 -1.80 -11.69 21.20
N ASN A 173 -2.00 -11.16 22.41
CA ASN A 173 -1.50 -11.76 23.65
C ASN A 173 -2.55 -12.65 24.34
N ASP A 174 -3.83 -12.29 24.23
CA ASP A 174 -4.91 -12.94 24.96
C ASP A 174 -6.24 -12.77 24.22
N GLY A 175 -7.29 -13.42 24.72
CA GLY A 175 -8.64 -13.25 24.24
C GLY A 175 -9.59 -14.31 24.76
N SER A 176 -10.74 -14.42 24.13
CA SER A 176 -11.71 -15.46 24.48
C SER A 176 -12.54 -15.86 23.28
N TYR A 177 -13.00 -17.10 23.28
CA TYR A 177 -13.95 -17.63 22.30
C TYR A 177 -15.17 -18.21 23.02
N HIS A 178 -16.23 -18.48 22.25
CA HIS A 178 -17.42 -19.16 22.70
C HIS A 178 -17.66 -20.36 21.78
N GLU A 179 -17.90 -21.55 22.33
CA GLU A 179 -17.92 -22.80 21.56
C GLU A 179 -18.97 -22.82 20.44
N VAL A 180 -20.11 -22.15 20.65
CA VAL A 180 -21.24 -22.17 19.70
C VAL A 180 -21.29 -20.92 18.82
N ASP A 181 -20.78 -19.79 19.32
CA ASP A 181 -20.94 -18.48 18.68
C ASP A 181 -19.65 -17.98 18.03
N SER A 182 -18.50 -18.61 18.30
CA SER A 182 -17.25 -18.28 17.63
C SER A 182 -17.12 -19.01 16.30
N SER A 183 -16.75 -18.24 15.29
CA SER A 183 -16.47 -18.73 13.94
C SER A 183 -15.27 -17.98 13.36
N ASP A 184 -14.65 -18.55 12.33
CA ASP A 184 -13.55 -17.90 11.59
C ASP A 184 -13.93 -16.50 11.12
N ARG A 185 -15.15 -16.36 10.61
CA ARG A 185 -15.67 -15.07 10.17
C ARG A 185 -15.79 -14.07 11.32
N ALA A 186 -16.19 -14.52 12.51
CA ALA A 186 -16.28 -13.63 13.67
C ALA A 186 -14.89 -13.12 14.08
N PHE A 187 -13.88 -13.98 14.09
CA PHE A 187 -12.49 -13.58 14.41
C PHE A 187 -11.85 -12.72 13.32
N GLN A 188 -12.15 -12.96 12.04
CA GLN A 188 -11.69 -12.10 10.95
C GLN A 188 -12.28 -10.69 11.04
N ILE A 189 -13.59 -10.58 11.30
CA ILE A 189 -14.25 -9.28 11.49
C ILE A 189 -13.69 -8.60 12.74
N CYS A 190 -13.50 -9.34 13.82
CA CYS A 190 -12.92 -8.83 15.07
C CYS A 190 -11.52 -8.25 14.86
N GLY A 191 -10.62 -8.98 14.18
CA GLY A 191 -9.26 -8.49 13.88
C GLY A 191 -9.27 -7.22 13.04
N ARG A 192 -10.12 -7.17 12.01
CA ARG A 192 -10.25 -5.98 11.15
C ARG A 192 -10.77 -4.77 11.89
N ASP A 193 -11.86 -4.94 12.65
CA ASP A 193 -12.52 -3.83 13.34
C ASP A 193 -11.67 -3.35 14.52
N CYS A 194 -11.02 -4.26 15.25
CA CYS A 194 -10.05 -3.93 16.29
C CYS A 194 -8.88 -3.11 15.74
N PHE A 195 -8.30 -3.51 14.61
CA PHE A 195 -7.19 -2.77 13.99
C PHE A 195 -7.62 -1.33 13.67
N ARG A 196 -8.80 -1.15 13.08
CA ARG A 196 -9.33 0.18 12.72
C ARG A 196 -9.66 1.07 13.90
N GLU A 197 -10.08 0.50 15.02
CA GLU A 197 -10.40 1.27 16.22
C GLU A 197 -9.15 1.63 17.03
N THR A 198 -8.09 0.82 16.91
CA THR A 198 -6.84 0.99 17.67
C THR A 198 -5.83 1.91 16.98
N PHE A 199 -5.85 1.95 15.65
CA PHE A 199 -4.94 2.75 14.82
C PHE A 199 -5.23 4.26 14.91
#